data_AF-A0A415LBI3-F1
#
_entry.id   AF-A0A415LBI3-F1
#
_cell.length_a   1.000
_cell.length_b   1.000
_cell.length_c   1.000
_cell.angle_alpha   90.00
_cell.angle_beta   90.00
_cell.angle_gamma   90.00
#
_symmetry.space_group_name_H-M   'P 1'
#
loop_
_entity.id
_entity.type
_entity.pdbx_description
1 polymer ?
#
loop_
_entity_poly.entity_id
_entity_poly.type
_entity_poly.pdbx_seq_one_letter_code
_entity_poly.pdbx_strand_id
1 'polypeptide(L)'
;MKKIINLTILSTIILALAFIPAVPTNAASKVNITYYANNGYFKTKPNCSKNKITIKNKINKKRGYAPAVRRNGYAFNGWYTRKKGGIKYFPSKKITQKKKLYAHWLKKYHLNTNYFIPVGMTYYSLSDYESYWGKLEIVKSKKHTDNYDYTLKNSKGDIFYVGTGVVSIDSNYTFTYNYKFSDMDCKLKNLINIKKPTNFKKFLKKLGVKYYNYDSSDKYLDFVCGKTHFPKDTYDTDMVWIIYLNEKNQVTPDTVVSFDPNDEWEHY
;
A
#
# COMPACT_ATOMS: atom_id res chain seq x y z
N MET A 1 73.00 -78.17 7.47
CA MET A 1 72.72 -78.73 8.80
C MET A 1 72.15 -77.64 9.71
N LYS A 2 70.94 -77.90 10.22
CA LYS A 2 70.23 -77.35 11.40
C LYS A 2 70.63 -75.96 11.97
N LYS A 3 69.65 -75.04 11.96
CA LYS A 3 69.41 -74.07 13.06
C LYS A 3 67.94 -74.23 13.45
N ILE A 4 67.66 -74.95 14.54
CA ILE A 4 67.30 -74.45 15.88
C ILE A 4 66.04 -73.57 15.86
N ILE A 5 65.02 -74.09 16.53
CA ILE A 5 63.69 -73.54 16.83
C ILE A 5 63.75 -72.85 18.20
N ASN A 6 63.14 -71.66 18.35
CA ASN A 6 62.24 -71.25 19.46
C ASN A 6 61.93 -69.74 19.35
N LEU A 7 60.66 -69.35 19.16
CA LEU A 7 59.68 -68.88 20.18
C LEU A 7 59.98 -67.42 20.59
N THR A 8 59.14 -66.38 20.43
CA THR A 8 57.73 -66.17 20.84
C THR A 8 57.19 -64.88 20.14
N ILE A 9 55.99 -64.91 19.52
CA ILE A 9 54.68 -64.39 19.97
C ILE A 9 54.35 -62.90 19.63
N LEU A 10 53.20 -62.75 18.94
CA LEU A 10 52.26 -61.61 18.79
C LEU A 10 52.71 -60.35 18.01
N SER A 11 52.06 -60.05 16.87
CA SER A 11 50.77 -59.33 16.84
C SER A 11 50.46 -58.82 15.41
N THR A 12 49.32 -59.26 14.87
CA THR A 12 48.35 -58.51 14.03
C THR A 12 48.83 -57.44 13.04
N ILE A 13 48.57 -57.65 11.74
CA ILE A 13 48.14 -56.57 10.83
C ILE A 13 46.94 -57.05 10.02
N ILE A 14 45.74 -56.67 10.45
CA ILE A 14 44.52 -56.76 9.66
C ILE A 14 44.58 -55.66 8.60
N LEU A 15 44.57 -56.06 7.33
CA LEU A 15 44.47 -55.16 6.18
C LEU A 15 43.05 -54.58 6.12
N ALA A 16 42.81 -53.48 6.83
CA ALA A 16 41.56 -52.73 6.69
C ALA A 16 41.67 -51.80 5.49
N LEU A 17 40.95 -52.11 4.40
CA LEU A 17 40.58 -51.11 3.40
C LEU A 17 39.80 -50.02 4.12
N ALA A 18 40.43 -48.86 4.33
CA ALA A 18 39.71 -47.66 4.73
C ALA A 18 38.82 -47.26 3.54
N PHE A 19 37.54 -47.65 3.63
CA PHE A 19 36.47 -47.01 2.88
C PHE A 19 36.58 -45.53 3.19
N ILE A 20 37.10 -44.71 2.27
CA ILE A 20 37.03 -43.26 2.40
C ILE A 20 35.55 -42.95 2.24
N PRO A 21 34.79 -42.57 3.30
CA PRO A 21 33.48 -42.03 3.05
C PRO A 21 33.73 -40.79 2.19
N ALA A 22 33.17 -40.76 0.98
CA ALA A 22 33.10 -39.52 0.23
C ALA A 22 32.41 -38.52 1.15
N VAL A 23 33.20 -37.63 1.75
CA VAL A 23 32.67 -36.55 2.58
C VAL A 23 31.73 -35.82 1.64
N PRO A 24 30.40 -35.81 1.87
CA PRO A 24 29.57 -34.87 1.14
C PRO A 24 30.11 -33.51 1.56
N THR A 25 30.82 -32.86 0.66
CA THR A 25 31.16 -31.44 0.80
C THR A 25 29.83 -30.70 0.70
N ASN A 26 29.07 -30.71 1.80
CA ASN A 26 28.13 -29.65 2.09
C ASN A 26 28.96 -28.40 2.42
N ALA A 27 29.68 -27.91 1.41
CA ALA A 27 29.97 -26.50 1.32
C ALA A 27 28.59 -25.85 1.28
N ALA A 28 28.11 -25.42 2.45
CA ALA A 28 27.12 -24.36 2.53
C ALA A 28 27.77 -23.18 1.82
N SER A 29 27.60 -23.13 0.50
CA SER A 29 28.24 -22.12 -0.34
C SER A 29 27.79 -20.80 0.26
N LYS A 30 28.77 -20.04 0.76
CA LYS A 30 28.56 -18.68 1.27
C LYS A 30 28.21 -17.83 0.06
N VAL A 31 27.01 -17.99 -0.45
CA VAL A 31 26.45 -17.15 -1.49
C VAL A 31 26.49 -15.72 -0.94
N ASN A 32 26.74 -14.70 -1.74
CA ASN A 32 26.67 -13.32 -1.28
C ASN A 32 25.62 -12.60 -2.12
N ILE A 33 24.70 -11.91 -1.45
CA ILE A 33 23.67 -11.13 -2.11
C ILE A 33 24.04 -9.67 -1.95
N THR A 34 24.02 -8.91 -3.05
CA THR A 34 24.26 -7.46 -3.02
C THR A 34 22.98 -6.73 -3.42
N TYR A 35 22.47 -5.90 -2.53
CA TYR A 35 21.28 -5.07 -2.71
C TYR A 35 21.69 -3.65 -3.05
N TYR A 36 21.40 -3.17 -4.25
CA TYR A 36 21.66 -1.80 -4.70
C TYR A 36 20.44 -0.92 -4.48
N ALA A 37 20.53 -0.01 -3.50
CA ALA A 37 19.52 0.98 -3.13
C ALA A 37 19.85 2.34 -3.76
N ASN A 38 19.86 2.39 -5.09
CA ASN A 38 20.27 3.57 -5.88
C ASN A 38 21.73 3.95 -5.63
N ASN A 39 21.97 5.00 -4.83
CA ASN A 39 23.30 5.57 -4.60
C ASN A 39 24.11 4.77 -3.57
N GLY A 40 23.48 3.82 -2.88
CA GLY A 40 24.15 2.93 -1.93
C GLY A 40 23.93 1.45 -2.24
N TYR A 41 24.65 0.58 -1.55
CA TYR A 41 24.43 -0.86 -1.60
C TYR A 41 24.68 -1.55 -0.25
N PHE A 42 24.05 -2.70 -0.06
CA PHE A 42 24.20 -3.56 1.12
C PHE A 42 24.61 -4.96 0.68
N LYS A 43 25.56 -5.58 1.38
CA LYS A 43 25.95 -6.99 1.16
C LYS A 43 25.39 -7.86 2.28
N THR A 44 24.77 -8.98 1.94
CA THR A 44 24.28 -9.96 2.93
C THR A 44 24.73 -11.37 2.60
N LYS A 45 24.99 -12.17 3.64
CA LYS A 45 25.15 -13.63 3.54
C LYS A 45 23.75 -14.27 3.62
N PRO A 46 23.35 -15.19 2.73
CA PRO A 46 22.12 -15.94 2.83
C PRO A 46 22.21 -16.87 4.04
N ASN A 47 21.24 -16.68 4.92
CA ASN A 47 21.09 -17.45 6.14
C ASN A 47 20.48 -18.82 5.81
N CYS A 48 21.28 -19.74 5.26
CA CYS A 48 20.85 -21.10 5.01
C CYS A 48 21.04 -22.04 6.22
N SER A 49 21.71 -21.63 7.31
CA SER A 49 21.89 -22.45 8.51
C SER A 49 21.74 -21.62 9.80
N LYS A 50 20.51 -21.50 10.31
CA LYS A 50 20.30 -21.47 11.76
C LYS A 50 19.22 -22.49 12.05
N ASN A 51 19.54 -23.45 12.93
CA ASN A 51 18.59 -24.44 13.43
C ASN A 51 17.32 -23.73 13.91
N LYS A 52 16.18 -24.43 13.78
CA LYS A 52 14.86 -23.99 14.26
C LYS A 52 15.00 -23.44 15.69
N ILE A 53 14.77 -22.14 15.88
CA ILE A 53 14.50 -21.60 17.21
C ILE A 53 12.99 -21.73 17.38
N THR A 54 12.57 -22.63 18.26
CA THR A 54 11.18 -22.74 18.69
C THR A 54 10.85 -21.54 19.56
N ILE A 55 10.09 -20.58 19.02
CA ILE A 55 9.53 -19.47 19.80
C ILE A 55 8.08 -19.86 20.12
N LYS A 56 7.73 -19.96 21.41
CA LYS A 56 6.35 -20.14 21.89
C LYS A 56 5.53 -18.87 21.60
N ASN A 57 5.13 -18.70 20.35
CA ASN A 57 3.96 -17.96 19.85
C ASN A 57 4.12 -17.80 18.34
N LYS A 58 3.14 -18.31 17.57
CA LYS A 58 3.13 -18.39 16.11
C LYS A 58 3.51 -17.04 15.45
N ILE A 59 4.61 -17.02 14.68
CA ILE A 59 4.67 -16.89 13.20
C ILE A 59 6.11 -17.23 12.78
N ASN A 60 6.27 -18.34 12.07
CA ASN A 60 7.55 -18.75 11.48
C ASN A 60 7.98 -17.76 10.38
N LYS A 61 9.06 -16.99 10.58
CA LYS A 61 9.76 -16.36 9.46
C LYS A 61 11.28 -16.44 9.63
N LYS A 62 11.94 -17.27 8.83
CA LYS A 62 13.28 -16.93 8.29
C LYS A 62 13.73 -17.81 7.12
N ARG A 63 13.83 -17.18 5.94
CA ARG A 63 14.98 -17.23 5.01
C ARG A 63 14.94 -15.98 4.10
N GLY A 64 16.07 -15.24 3.99
CA GLY A 64 16.27 -14.13 3.05
C GLY A 64 15.76 -12.73 3.46
N TYR A 65 16.22 -12.11 4.55
CA TYR A 65 15.86 -10.72 4.88
C TYR A 65 16.39 -9.74 3.82
N ALA A 66 15.51 -8.96 3.20
CA ALA A 66 15.88 -7.87 2.32
C ALA A 66 15.80 -6.55 3.09
N PRO A 67 16.75 -5.62 2.93
CA PRO A 67 16.77 -4.40 3.73
C PRO A 67 15.54 -3.54 3.47
N ALA A 68 15.02 -2.91 4.52
CA ALA A 68 14.02 -1.86 4.39
C ALA A 68 14.70 -0.60 3.83
N VAL A 69 14.19 -0.10 2.71
CA VAL A 69 14.73 1.09 2.02
C VAL A 69 13.64 2.14 1.87
N ARG A 70 14.02 3.41 1.97
CA ARG A 70 13.13 4.57 1.80
C ARG A 70 13.68 5.52 0.75
N ARG A 71 12.79 6.17 0.01
CA ARG A 71 13.13 7.20 -0.98
C ARG A 71 12.01 8.24 -1.02
N ASN A 72 12.33 9.50 -0.71
CA ASN A 72 11.36 10.58 -0.66
C ASN A 72 10.62 10.74 -2.00
N GLY A 73 9.29 10.83 -1.94
CA GLY A 73 8.43 10.90 -3.14
C GLY A 73 8.24 9.59 -3.91
N TYR A 74 8.78 8.46 -3.43
CA TYR A 74 8.64 7.16 -4.09
C TYR A 74 8.16 6.05 -3.14
N ALA A 75 7.37 5.13 -3.67
CA ALA A 75 7.01 3.87 -3.03
C ALA A 75 7.96 2.75 -3.49
N PHE A 76 8.43 1.95 -2.54
CA PHE A 76 9.27 0.79 -2.85
C PHE A 76 8.47 -0.29 -3.58
N ASN A 77 8.86 -0.62 -4.81
CA ASN A 77 8.17 -1.63 -5.62
C ASN A 77 8.64 -3.05 -5.30
N GLY A 78 9.94 -3.19 -5.00
CA GLY A 78 10.60 -4.46 -4.72
C GLY A 78 12.06 -4.48 -5.19
N TRP A 79 12.72 -5.61 -4.92
CA TRP A 79 14.06 -5.92 -5.40
C TRP A 79 13.99 -6.68 -6.72
N TYR A 80 14.85 -6.36 -7.69
CA TYR A 80 14.83 -6.94 -9.04
C TYR A 80 16.22 -7.38 -9.49
N THR A 81 16.30 -8.30 -10.45
CA THR A 81 17.59 -8.81 -10.96
C THR A 81 18.38 -7.82 -11.81
N ARG A 82 17.75 -6.75 -12.30
CA ARG A 82 18.38 -5.73 -13.17
C ARG A 82 17.98 -4.32 -12.72
N LYS A 83 18.83 -3.31 -13.01
CA LYS A 83 18.55 -1.89 -12.72
C LYS A 83 17.27 -1.39 -13.40
N LYS A 84 17.07 -1.76 -14.67
CA LYS A 84 15.84 -1.55 -15.44
C LYS A 84 15.28 -2.91 -15.85
N GLY A 85 13.97 -3.10 -15.72
CA GLY A 85 13.31 -4.40 -15.98
C GLY A 85 13.82 -5.52 -15.07
N GLY A 86 13.89 -6.74 -15.61
CA GLY A 86 14.30 -7.92 -14.87
C GLY A 86 13.18 -8.53 -14.03
N ILE A 87 13.52 -9.60 -13.30
CA ILE A 87 12.55 -10.40 -12.56
C ILE A 87 12.52 -9.93 -11.11
N LYS A 88 11.32 -9.75 -10.57
CA LYS A 88 11.12 -9.41 -9.16
C LYS A 88 11.61 -10.54 -8.26
N TYR A 89 12.44 -10.19 -7.29
CA TYR A 89 12.93 -11.08 -6.26
C TYR A 89 11.96 -11.15 -5.08
N PHE A 90 11.67 -12.38 -4.65
CA PHE A 90 10.89 -12.67 -3.47
C PHE A 90 11.80 -13.34 -2.43
N PRO A 91 11.85 -12.84 -1.18
CA PRO A 91 12.64 -13.40 -0.08
C PRO A 91 12.55 -14.91 0.11
N SER A 92 11.38 -15.50 -0.19
CA SER A 92 11.13 -16.94 -0.07
C SER A 92 11.91 -17.81 -1.06
N LYS A 93 12.45 -17.25 -2.15
CA LYS A 93 13.21 -18.02 -3.13
C LYS A 93 14.60 -18.35 -2.58
N LYS A 94 14.93 -19.65 -2.54
CA LYS A 94 16.28 -20.14 -2.20
C LYS A 94 17.28 -19.52 -3.17
N ILE A 95 18.33 -18.91 -2.63
CA ILE A 95 19.43 -18.36 -3.43
C ILE A 95 20.58 -19.35 -3.33
N THR A 96 20.91 -19.97 -4.46
CA THR A 96 22.00 -20.95 -4.60
C THR A 96 23.27 -20.35 -5.20
N GLN A 97 23.21 -19.11 -5.70
CA GLN A 97 24.32 -18.43 -6.38
C GLN A 97 24.38 -16.93 -6.03
N LYS A 98 25.59 -16.34 -6.13
CA LYS A 98 25.82 -14.90 -5.90
C LYS A 98 24.87 -14.07 -6.77
N LYS A 99 24.19 -13.10 -6.18
CA LYS A 99 23.15 -12.32 -6.88
C LYS A 99 23.21 -10.84 -6.57
N LYS A 100 23.06 -10.03 -7.61
CA LYS A 100 22.83 -8.58 -7.50
C LYS A 100 21.34 -8.31 -7.62
N LEU A 101 20.82 -7.51 -6.70
CA LEU A 101 19.43 -7.10 -6.66
C LEU A 101 19.36 -5.57 -6.63
N TYR A 102 18.42 -4.99 -7.36
CA TYR A 102 18.28 -3.56 -7.54
C TYR A 102 16.91 -3.11 -7.06
N ALA A 103 16.89 -2.05 -6.26
CA ALA A 103 15.64 -1.46 -5.78
C ALA A 103 14.89 -0.82 -6.96
N HIS A 104 13.63 -1.20 -7.15
CA HIS A 104 12.73 -0.51 -8.06
C HIS A 104 11.75 0.33 -7.26
N TRP A 105 11.41 1.48 -7.83
CA TRP A 105 10.63 2.53 -7.17
C TRP A 105 9.47 2.96 -8.06
N LEU A 106 8.34 3.30 -7.45
CA LEU A 106 7.20 3.94 -8.10
C LEU A 106 7.09 5.37 -7.59
N LYS A 107 7.08 6.37 -8.48
CA LYS A 107 6.81 7.75 -8.05
C LYS A 107 5.42 7.81 -7.43
N LYS A 108 5.30 8.38 -6.23
CA LYS A 108 4.01 8.52 -5.55
C LYS A 108 3.11 9.51 -6.29
N TYR A 109 1.81 9.40 -6.07
CA TYR A 109 0.89 10.44 -6.51
C TYR A 109 1.03 11.68 -5.62
N HIS A 110 0.78 12.85 -6.20
CA HIS A 110 0.50 14.05 -5.44
C HIS A 110 -1.00 14.10 -5.19
N LEU A 111 -1.41 14.13 -3.93
CA LEU A 111 -2.81 14.16 -3.51
C LEU A 111 -3.23 15.59 -3.20
N ASN A 112 -4.36 16.02 -3.74
CA ASN A 112 -4.96 17.31 -3.43
C ASN A 112 -5.91 17.18 -2.23
N THR A 113 -5.39 17.43 -1.03
CA THR A 113 -6.15 17.31 0.22
C THR A 113 -7.15 18.45 0.44
N ASN A 114 -7.13 19.51 -0.38
CA ASN A 114 -8.09 20.62 -0.25
C ASN A 114 -9.54 20.17 -0.45
N TYR A 115 -9.78 19.06 -1.16
CA TYR A 115 -11.11 18.48 -1.30
C TYR A 115 -11.68 17.97 0.04
N PHE A 116 -10.83 17.68 1.04
CA PHE A 116 -11.25 17.04 2.29
C PHE A 116 -11.78 18.06 3.27
N ILE A 117 -11.24 19.29 3.25
CA ILE A 117 -11.55 20.33 4.23
C ILE A 117 -13.06 20.62 4.30
N PRO A 118 -13.76 20.87 3.17
CA PRO A 118 -15.17 21.26 3.27
C PRO A 118 -16.10 20.13 3.68
N VAL A 119 -15.63 18.87 3.68
CA VAL A 119 -16.42 17.72 4.12
C VAL A 119 -16.72 17.78 5.61
N GLY A 120 -15.78 18.29 6.42
CA GLY A 120 -15.95 18.45 7.86
C GLY A 120 -16.66 19.75 8.26
N MET A 121 -16.88 20.66 7.31
CA MET A 121 -17.26 22.04 7.59
C MET A 121 -18.72 22.33 7.22
N THR A 122 -19.23 23.40 7.81
CA THR A 122 -20.53 23.99 7.48
C THR A 122 -20.31 25.46 7.13
N TYR A 123 -20.94 25.91 6.06
CA TYR A 123 -20.79 27.26 5.53
C TYR A 123 -22.12 28.01 5.47
N TYR A 124 -22.08 29.34 5.31
CA TYR A 124 -23.29 30.17 5.22
C TYR A 124 -23.66 30.52 3.78
N SER A 125 -22.77 30.21 2.82
CA SER A 125 -23.05 30.32 1.39
C SER A 125 -22.43 29.15 0.62
N LEU A 126 -23.07 28.77 -0.49
CA LEU A 126 -22.48 27.83 -1.45
C LEU A 126 -21.16 28.35 -2.03
N SER A 127 -20.98 29.68 -2.13
CA SER A 127 -19.75 30.29 -2.64
C SER A 127 -18.53 30.02 -1.76
N ASP A 128 -18.72 29.75 -0.47
CA ASP A 128 -17.62 29.54 0.46
C ASP A 128 -16.82 28.25 0.12
N TYR A 129 -17.49 27.28 -0.48
CA TYR A 129 -16.89 26.05 -1.00
C TYR A 129 -15.99 26.27 -2.23
N GLU A 130 -16.16 27.37 -2.97
CA GLU A 130 -15.48 27.58 -4.25
C GLU A 130 -13.96 27.76 -4.11
N SER A 131 -13.49 28.20 -2.93
CA SER A 131 -12.07 28.28 -2.61
C SER A 131 -11.38 26.91 -2.62
N TYR A 132 -12.14 25.82 -2.43
CA TYR A 132 -11.65 24.44 -2.39
C TYR A 132 -12.02 23.66 -3.65
N TRP A 133 -13.28 23.75 -4.08
CA TRP A 133 -13.83 22.95 -5.18
C TRP A 133 -13.81 23.66 -6.54
N GLY A 134 -13.41 24.93 -6.56
CA GLY A 134 -13.52 25.82 -7.71
C GLY A 134 -14.95 26.34 -7.89
N LYS A 135 -15.16 27.19 -8.89
CA LYS A 135 -16.49 27.77 -9.19
C LYS A 135 -17.55 26.67 -9.30
N LEU A 136 -18.68 26.87 -8.63
CA LEU A 136 -19.78 25.91 -8.55
C LEU A 136 -21.00 26.43 -9.31
N GLU A 137 -21.62 25.52 -10.06
CA GLU A 137 -22.88 25.75 -10.75
C GLU A 137 -23.94 24.82 -10.16
N ILE A 138 -25.11 25.37 -9.83
CA ILE A 138 -26.24 24.56 -9.37
C ILE A 138 -26.82 23.83 -10.59
N VAL A 139 -26.68 22.52 -10.61
CA VAL A 139 -27.26 21.65 -11.66
C VAL A 139 -28.69 21.28 -11.32
N LYS A 140 -28.98 21.08 -10.03
CA LYS A 140 -30.29 20.71 -9.53
C LYS A 140 -30.47 21.25 -8.11
N SER A 141 -31.68 21.67 -7.80
CA SER A 141 -32.11 21.95 -6.43
C SER A 141 -33.45 21.24 -6.16
N LYS A 142 -33.64 20.80 -4.92
CA LYS A 142 -34.91 20.28 -4.43
C LYS A 142 -35.26 20.99 -3.13
N LYS A 143 -36.40 21.66 -3.10
CA LYS A 143 -36.96 22.26 -1.90
C LYS A 143 -37.79 21.23 -1.15
N HIS A 144 -37.66 21.19 0.17
CA HIS A 144 -38.57 20.50 1.07
C HIS A 144 -39.24 21.51 2.02
N THR A 145 -39.84 21.05 3.11
CA THR A 145 -40.60 21.90 4.04
C THR A 145 -39.73 23.02 4.61
N ASP A 146 -38.54 22.68 5.11
CA ASP A 146 -37.65 23.59 5.84
C ASP A 146 -36.18 23.49 5.40
N ASN A 147 -35.88 22.77 4.31
CA ASN A 147 -34.51 22.65 3.79
C ASN A 147 -34.46 22.49 2.26
N TYR A 148 -33.24 22.50 1.73
CA TYR A 148 -32.92 22.31 0.34
C TYR A 148 -31.80 21.28 0.18
N ASP A 149 -31.91 20.48 -0.88
CA ASP A 149 -30.81 19.67 -1.41
C ASP A 149 -30.32 20.29 -2.71
N TYR A 150 -29.00 20.42 -2.85
CA TYR A 150 -28.34 20.93 -4.05
C TYR A 150 -27.43 19.88 -4.66
N THR A 151 -27.50 19.75 -5.97
CA THR A 151 -26.47 19.10 -6.79
C THR A 151 -25.68 20.18 -7.51
N LEU A 152 -24.39 20.27 -7.21
CA LEU A 152 -23.48 21.27 -7.72
C LEU A 152 -22.47 20.61 -8.65
N LYS A 153 -21.97 21.36 -9.63
CA LYS A 153 -20.92 20.92 -10.54
C LYS A 153 -19.84 21.98 -10.64
N ASN A 154 -18.58 21.56 -10.68
CA ASN A 154 -17.46 22.46 -11.00
C ASN A 154 -17.03 22.36 -12.47
N SER A 155 -16.17 23.29 -12.89
CA SER A 155 -15.58 23.30 -14.24
C SER A 155 -14.72 22.07 -14.57
N LYS A 156 -14.32 21.29 -13.57
CA LYS A 156 -13.55 20.05 -13.75
C LYS A 156 -14.44 18.82 -13.96
N GLY A 157 -15.76 18.99 -13.89
CA GLY A 157 -16.76 17.94 -14.05
C GLY A 157 -16.95 17.06 -12.81
N ASP A 158 -16.52 17.52 -11.63
CA ASP A 158 -16.86 16.90 -10.35
C ASP A 158 -18.29 17.30 -9.95
N ILE A 159 -18.98 16.44 -9.23
CA ILE A 159 -20.33 16.66 -8.71
C ILE A 159 -20.28 16.68 -7.18
N PHE A 160 -20.99 17.62 -6.57
CA PHE A 160 -21.07 17.78 -5.11
C PHE A 160 -22.53 17.82 -4.68
N TYR A 161 -22.82 17.21 -3.54
CA TYR A 161 -24.14 17.19 -2.94
C TYR A 161 -24.08 17.95 -1.61
N VAL A 162 -24.91 18.98 -1.50
CA VAL A 162 -24.93 19.89 -0.35
C VAL A 162 -26.37 20.07 0.10
N GLY A 163 -26.63 19.80 1.38
CA GLY A 163 -27.91 20.06 2.03
C GLY A 163 -27.89 21.34 2.85
N THR A 164 -29.06 21.82 3.26
CA THR A 164 -29.17 22.97 4.18
C THR A 164 -29.69 22.59 5.56
N GLY A 165 -29.22 23.28 6.61
CA GLY A 165 -29.84 23.30 7.93
C GLY A 165 -30.39 24.68 8.28
N VAL A 166 -31.57 24.73 8.90
CA VAL A 166 -32.14 26.00 9.39
C VAL A 166 -31.30 26.52 10.56
N VAL A 167 -30.87 27.77 10.45
CA VAL A 167 -30.13 28.48 11.51
C VAL A 167 -31.06 29.41 12.29
N SER A 168 -31.94 30.12 11.60
CA SER A 168 -32.91 31.04 12.20
C SER A 168 -34.13 31.23 11.30
N ILE A 169 -35.21 31.73 11.89
CA ILE A 169 -36.45 32.08 11.21
C ILE A 169 -36.84 33.49 11.67
N ASP A 170 -37.13 34.39 10.74
CA ASP A 170 -37.61 35.73 11.09
C ASP A 170 -39.14 35.77 11.29
N SER A 171 -39.67 36.93 11.70
CA SER A 171 -41.11 37.12 11.94
C SER A 171 -41.98 36.95 10.68
N ASN A 172 -41.38 36.96 9.49
CA ASN A 172 -42.04 36.76 8.20
C ASN A 172 -41.91 35.31 7.71
N TYR A 173 -41.43 34.39 8.56
CA TYR A 173 -41.14 33.00 8.21
C TYR A 173 -40.07 32.85 7.11
N THR A 174 -39.14 33.80 7.01
CA THR A 174 -37.94 33.68 6.18
C THR A 174 -36.87 32.90 6.93
N PHE A 175 -36.41 31.82 6.33
CA PHE A 175 -35.38 30.96 6.92
C PHE A 175 -33.99 31.42 6.50
N THR A 176 -33.06 31.46 7.46
CA THR A 176 -31.62 31.52 7.17
C THR A 176 -31.03 30.12 7.26
N TYR A 177 -30.19 29.79 6.29
CA TYR A 177 -29.61 28.45 6.16
C TYR A 177 -28.11 28.45 6.38
N ASN A 178 -27.62 27.33 6.90
CA ASN A 178 -26.27 26.90 6.66
C ASN A 178 -26.25 25.77 5.62
N TYR A 179 -25.09 25.51 5.05
CA TYR A 179 -24.86 24.55 3.98
C TYR A 179 -23.87 23.51 4.49
N LYS A 180 -24.25 22.24 4.35
CA LYS A 180 -23.48 21.09 4.84
C LYS A 180 -23.21 20.14 3.68
N PHE A 181 -21.98 19.64 3.62
CA PHE A 181 -21.61 18.55 2.73
C PHE A 181 -22.48 17.31 3.01
N SER A 182 -22.93 16.66 1.94
CA SER A 182 -23.62 15.38 2.00
C SER A 182 -22.81 14.27 1.33
N ASP A 183 -22.36 14.50 0.08
CA ASP A 183 -21.57 13.53 -0.69
C ASP A 183 -20.84 14.28 -1.83
N MET A 184 -19.89 13.62 -2.51
CA MET A 184 -19.32 14.09 -3.76
C MET A 184 -18.81 12.95 -4.65
N ASP A 185 -18.90 13.16 -5.95
CA ASP A 185 -18.34 12.30 -6.98
C ASP A 185 -17.29 13.06 -7.78
N CYS A 186 -16.02 12.75 -7.51
CA CYS A 186 -14.89 13.45 -8.13
C CYS A 186 -14.18 12.57 -9.16
N LYS A 187 -13.69 13.17 -10.24
CA LYS A 187 -12.80 12.46 -11.17
C LYS A 187 -11.43 12.28 -10.54
N LEU A 188 -10.89 11.06 -10.56
CA LEU A 188 -9.61 10.72 -9.92
C LEU A 188 -8.45 11.63 -10.37
N LYS A 189 -8.43 12.09 -11.62
CA LYS A 189 -7.43 13.04 -12.16
C LYS A 189 -7.46 14.42 -11.49
N ASN A 190 -8.57 14.82 -10.87
CA ASN A 190 -8.72 16.09 -10.16
C ASN A 190 -8.18 16.00 -8.73
N LEU A 191 -8.17 14.78 -8.16
CA LEU A 191 -7.68 14.49 -6.82
C LEU A 191 -6.18 14.15 -6.83
N ILE A 192 -5.70 13.47 -7.87
CA ILE A 192 -4.31 13.05 -8.01
C ILE A 192 -3.76 13.20 -9.43
N ASN A 193 -2.43 13.29 -9.54
CA ASN A 193 -1.73 13.38 -10.83
C ASN A 193 -1.62 12.04 -11.61
N ILE A 194 -2.72 11.31 -11.75
CA ILE A 194 -2.83 10.12 -12.62
C ILE A 194 -2.98 10.54 -14.09
N LYS A 195 -2.31 9.83 -15.01
CA LYS A 195 -2.32 10.16 -16.45
C LYS A 195 -2.78 9.03 -17.37
N LYS A 196 -2.90 7.80 -16.84
CA LYS A 196 -3.22 6.62 -17.63
C LYS A 196 -3.81 5.51 -16.77
N PRO A 197 -4.54 4.57 -17.38
CA PRO A 197 -5.03 3.38 -16.69
C PRO A 197 -3.92 2.68 -15.90
N THR A 198 -4.20 2.37 -14.64
CA THR A 198 -3.24 1.79 -13.70
C THR A 198 -3.91 0.68 -12.90
N ASN A 199 -3.31 -0.51 -12.90
CA ASN A 199 -3.75 -1.62 -12.05
C ASN A 199 -3.87 -1.19 -10.59
N PHE A 200 -4.97 -1.57 -9.93
CA PHE A 200 -5.34 -1.04 -8.62
C PHE A 200 -4.25 -1.28 -7.55
N LYS A 201 -3.60 -2.44 -7.52
CA LYS A 201 -2.50 -2.72 -6.55
C LYS A 201 -1.32 -1.78 -6.72
N LYS A 202 -1.02 -1.39 -7.98
CA LYS A 202 0.03 -0.41 -8.27
C LYS A 202 -0.43 1.01 -7.92
N PHE A 203 -1.72 1.31 -8.13
CA PHE A 203 -2.34 2.58 -7.76
C PHE A 203 -2.30 2.80 -6.24
N LEU A 204 -2.83 1.87 -5.44
CA LEU A 204 -2.81 1.91 -3.98
C LEU A 204 -1.39 2.07 -3.43
N LYS A 205 -0.44 1.31 -3.99
CA LYS A 205 0.98 1.44 -3.61
C LYS A 205 1.56 2.83 -3.91
N LYS A 206 1.16 3.46 -5.01
CA LYS A 206 1.60 4.83 -5.36
C LYS A 206 0.93 5.88 -4.47
N LEU A 207 -0.29 5.65 -3.99
CA LEU A 207 -0.91 6.47 -2.94
C LEU A 207 -0.24 6.26 -1.58
N GLY A 208 0.33 5.08 -1.34
CA GLY A 208 0.89 4.71 -0.05
C GLY A 208 -0.11 4.03 0.88
N VAL A 209 -1.26 3.62 0.34
CA VAL A 209 -2.29 2.86 1.03
C VAL A 209 -1.76 1.46 1.34
N LYS A 210 -1.95 1.04 2.60
CA LYS A 210 -1.50 -0.27 3.12
C LYS A 210 -2.63 -1.27 3.27
N TYR A 211 -3.78 -0.79 3.72
CA TYR A 211 -5.00 -1.54 4.00
C TYR A 211 -6.10 -1.00 3.10
N TYR A 212 -6.89 -1.89 2.52
CA TYR A 212 -8.01 -1.59 1.64
C TYR A 212 -8.94 -2.80 1.61
N ASN A 213 -10.25 -2.57 1.47
CA ASN A 213 -11.18 -3.65 1.21
C ASN A 213 -11.40 -3.78 -0.30
N TYR A 214 -11.51 -5.01 -0.80
CA TYR A 214 -11.69 -5.26 -2.23
C TYR A 214 -12.66 -6.40 -2.46
N ASP A 215 -13.79 -6.08 -3.08
CA ASP A 215 -14.72 -7.08 -3.59
C ASP A 215 -14.48 -7.27 -5.09
N SER A 216 -14.12 -8.50 -5.46
CA SER A 216 -13.87 -8.84 -6.85
C SER A 216 -15.12 -8.99 -7.71
N SER A 217 -16.27 -9.21 -7.09
CA SER A 217 -17.57 -9.42 -7.75
C SER A 217 -18.06 -8.10 -8.31
N ASP A 218 -18.08 -7.07 -7.45
CA ASP A 218 -18.55 -5.72 -7.81
C ASP A 218 -17.43 -4.81 -8.33
N LYS A 219 -16.19 -5.30 -8.36
CA LYS A 219 -14.99 -4.48 -8.64
C LYS A 219 -14.87 -3.29 -7.69
N TYR A 220 -15.42 -3.44 -6.50
CA TYR A 220 -15.48 -2.43 -5.47
C TYR A 220 -14.17 -2.40 -4.69
N LEU A 221 -13.71 -1.18 -4.38
CA LEU A 221 -12.50 -0.91 -3.63
C LEU A 221 -12.74 0.26 -2.71
N ASP A 222 -12.52 0.07 -1.41
CA ASP A 222 -12.47 1.17 -0.45
C ASP A 222 -11.18 1.19 0.38
N PHE A 223 -10.82 2.37 0.84
CA PHE A 223 -9.65 2.60 1.69
C PHE A 223 -9.61 4.04 2.21
N VAL A 224 -8.99 4.23 3.37
CA VAL A 224 -8.66 5.55 3.89
C VAL A 224 -7.57 6.22 3.04
N CYS A 225 -7.86 7.41 2.51
CA CYS A 225 -6.95 8.21 1.70
C CYS A 225 -6.56 9.57 2.34
N GLY A 226 -7.04 9.85 3.55
CA GLY A 226 -6.73 11.06 4.28
C GLY A 226 -7.64 11.23 5.47
N LYS A 227 -7.80 12.46 5.93
CA LYS A 227 -8.68 12.81 7.03
C LYS A 227 -9.37 14.16 6.80
N THR A 228 -10.48 14.38 7.49
CA THR A 228 -11.14 15.68 7.65
C THR A 228 -11.38 15.96 9.13
N HIS A 229 -11.65 17.21 9.48
CA HIS A 229 -11.94 17.61 10.85
C HIS A 229 -13.32 18.25 10.92
N PHE A 230 -14.17 17.73 11.80
CA PHE A 230 -15.45 18.34 12.13
C PHE A 230 -15.27 19.24 13.35
N PRO A 231 -15.65 20.54 13.31
CA PRO A 231 -15.40 21.48 14.40
C PRO A 231 -15.96 21.10 15.79
N LYS A 232 -16.94 20.18 15.83
CA LYS A 232 -17.54 19.68 17.08
C LYS A 232 -16.75 18.54 17.71
N ASP A 233 -15.81 17.95 16.97
CA ASP A 233 -15.09 16.75 17.36
C ASP A 233 -13.70 17.11 17.87
N THR A 234 -13.14 16.27 18.74
CA THR A 234 -11.79 16.46 19.30
C THR A 234 -10.71 15.74 18.49
N TYR A 235 -11.11 15.04 17.43
CA TYR A 235 -10.24 14.22 16.59
C TYR A 235 -10.59 14.40 15.12
N ASP A 236 -9.71 13.88 14.26
CA ASP A 236 -9.90 13.87 12.82
C ASP A 236 -10.62 12.59 12.38
N THR A 237 -11.63 12.72 11.53
CA THR A 237 -12.36 11.62 10.89
C THR A 237 -11.61 11.14 9.66
N ASP A 238 -11.54 9.82 9.46
CA ASP A 238 -10.89 9.26 8.28
C ASP A 238 -11.69 9.55 7.01
N MET A 239 -10.98 9.87 5.93
CA MET A 239 -11.56 10.09 4.61
C MET A 239 -11.45 8.81 3.79
N VAL A 240 -12.55 8.05 3.71
CA VAL A 240 -12.62 6.84 2.92
C VAL A 240 -12.94 7.19 1.48
N TRP A 241 -12.17 6.63 0.57
CA TRP A 241 -12.45 6.69 -0.86
C TRP A 241 -13.12 5.41 -1.29
N ILE A 242 -14.25 5.54 -1.99
CA ILE A 242 -14.98 4.44 -2.61
C ILE A 242 -14.79 4.51 -4.11
N ILE A 243 -14.34 3.41 -4.72
CA ILE A 243 -13.98 3.34 -6.13
C ILE A 243 -14.46 2.01 -6.74
N TYR A 244 -15.06 2.10 -7.93
CA TYR A 244 -15.32 0.96 -8.79
C TYR A 244 -14.24 0.84 -9.89
N LEU A 245 -13.61 -0.32 -9.97
CA LEU A 245 -12.58 -0.61 -10.97
C LEU A 245 -13.22 -1.02 -12.31
N ASN A 246 -12.48 -0.81 -13.41
CA ASN A 246 -12.90 -1.38 -14.69
C ASN A 246 -12.68 -2.90 -14.75
N GLU A 247 -13.15 -3.53 -15.83
CA GLU A 247 -13.00 -4.97 -16.11
C GLU A 247 -11.57 -5.52 -16.01
N LYS A 248 -10.57 -4.66 -16.23
CA LYS A 248 -9.15 -5.02 -16.17
C LYS A 248 -8.55 -4.84 -14.76
N ASN A 249 -9.38 -4.58 -13.75
CA ASN A 249 -9.00 -4.22 -12.38
C ASN A 249 -8.06 -3.00 -12.36
N GLN A 250 -8.43 -1.96 -13.09
CA GLN A 250 -7.67 -0.71 -13.20
C GLN A 250 -8.53 0.49 -12.82
N VAL A 251 -7.86 1.49 -12.25
CA VAL A 251 -8.38 2.86 -12.19
C VAL A 251 -7.88 3.64 -13.41
N THR A 252 -8.67 4.60 -13.87
CA THR A 252 -8.36 5.49 -14.98
C THR A 252 -8.41 6.95 -14.49
N PRO A 253 -7.89 7.92 -15.28
CA PRO A 253 -8.03 9.33 -14.94
C PRO A 253 -9.48 9.78 -14.67
N ASP A 254 -10.46 9.17 -15.36
CA ASP A 254 -11.87 9.53 -15.27
C ASP A 254 -12.69 8.62 -14.34
N THR A 255 -12.02 7.70 -13.63
CA THR A 255 -12.64 6.91 -12.56
C THR A 255 -13.24 7.87 -11.53
N VAL A 256 -14.50 7.64 -11.18
CA VAL A 256 -15.19 8.38 -10.12
C VAL A 256 -14.71 7.88 -8.78
N VAL A 257 -14.51 8.83 -7.86
CA VAL A 257 -14.17 8.59 -6.46
C VAL A 257 -15.27 9.24 -5.63
N SER A 258 -15.98 8.43 -4.86
CA SER A 258 -16.96 8.88 -3.88
C SER A 258 -16.32 8.94 -2.50
N PHE A 259 -16.83 9.82 -1.64
CA PHE A 259 -16.19 10.19 -0.38
C PHE A 259 -17.08 9.80 0.79
N ASP A 260 -16.54 9.00 1.71
CA ASP A 260 -17.22 8.59 2.93
C ASP A 260 -16.37 9.02 4.15
N PRO A 261 -16.64 10.16 4.79
CA PRO A 261 -16.01 10.53 6.04
C PRO A 261 -16.49 9.60 7.16
N ASN A 262 -15.63 8.66 7.58
CA ASN A 262 -16.03 7.53 8.42
C ASN A 262 -14.91 7.15 9.39
N ASP A 263 -15.18 7.27 10.69
CA ASP A 263 -14.25 6.95 11.79
C ASP A 263 -14.32 5.48 12.24
N GLU A 264 -15.32 4.74 11.78
CA GLU A 264 -15.51 3.31 12.03
C GLU A 264 -15.03 2.43 10.87
N TRP A 265 -14.32 2.99 9.88
CA TRP A 265 -13.82 2.21 8.76
C TRP A 265 -12.83 1.13 9.24
N GLU A 266 -13.16 -0.13 8.96
CA GLU A 266 -12.32 -1.28 9.27
C GLU A 266 -11.91 -2.05 8.02
N HIS A 267 -10.69 -2.59 8.06
CA HIS A 267 -10.21 -3.52 7.06
C HIS A 267 -10.64 -4.95 7.42
N TYR A 268 -11.33 -5.63 6.51
CA TYR A 268 -11.75 -7.03 6.67
C TYR A 268 -10.94 -8.04 5.85
#